data_AF-X8CHR3-F1
#
_entry.id   AF-X8CHR3-F1
#
_cell.length_a   1.000
_cell.length_b   1.000
_cell.length_c   1.000
_cell.angle_alpha   90.00
_cell.angle_beta   90.00
_cell.angle_gamma   90.00
#
_symmetry.space_group_name_H-M   'P 1'
#
loop_
_entity.id
_entity.type
_entity.pdbx_description
1 polymer ?
#
loop_
_entity_poly.entity_id
_entity_poly.type
_entity_poly.pdbx_seq_one_letter_code
_entity_poly.pdbx_strand_id
1 'polypeptide(L)'
;MVLTAVEQHEPPGRRLVDDDLAGGFLPAPARLLTAATRSSVLRRLLVDTMERSGPGLWANLTCRKRYIGDKLHEALDSIDAVVILGAGLDTSAYRLARHSRIPVFEVDLPVNIARKAAACAGCSASRHDQFGWWRWISSATTCSRHWPNTATGRTIACSSSGKG
;
A
#
# COMPACT_ATOMS: atom_id res chain seq x y z
N MET A 1 7.61 4.02 2.80
CA MET A 1 7.16 4.96 1.75
C MET A 1 8.31 5.77 1.15
N VAL A 2 9.07 6.55 1.95
CA VAL A 2 10.24 7.31 1.46
C VAL A 2 11.23 6.43 0.71
N LEU A 3 11.61 5.28 1.29
CA LEU A 3 12.48 4.29 0.65
C LEU A 3 11.97 3.87 -0.74
N THR A 4 10.67 3.57 -0.89
CA THR A 4 10.10 3.22 -2.20
C THR A 4 10.13 4.38 -3.18
N ALA A 5 9.88 5.60 -2.71
CA ALA A 5 9.93 6.79 -3.56
C ALA A 5 11.36 7.12 -4.02
N VAL A 6 12.37 6.86 -3.19
CA VAL A 6 13.80 6.99 -3.54
C VAL A 6 14.21 5.89 -4.53
N GLU A 7 13.74 4.66 -4.32
CA GLU A 7 13.96 3.52 -5.22
C GLU A 7 13.47 3.81 -6.65
N GLN A 8 12.39 4.60 -6.82
CA GLN A 8 11.91 5.01 -8.14
C GLN A 8 12.92 5.80 -8.98
N HIS A 9 13.96 6.37 -8.34
CA HIS A 9 15.03 7.08 -9.04
C HIS A 9 16.17 6.17 -9.51
N GLU A 10 16.18 4.89 -9.13
CA GLU A 10 17.07 3.90 -9.77
C GLU A 10 16.62 3.63 -11.22
N PRO A 11 17.49 3.15 -12.11
CA PRO A 11 17.06 2.74 -13.46
C PRO A 11 16.18 1.47 -13.36
N PRO A 12 15.20 1.28 -14.26
CA PRO A 12 14.22 0.19 -14.16
C PRO A 12 14.81 -1.20 -13.92
N GLY A 13 15.94 -1.55 -14.57
CA GLY A 13 16.60 -2.85 -14.39
C GLY A 13 17.29 -3.07 -13.03
N ARG A 14 17.38 -2.04 -12.18
CA ARG A 14 17.97 -2.10 -10.84
C ARG A 14 16.96 -1.87 -9.72
N ARG A 15 15.74 -1.42 -10.04
CA ARG A 15 14.69 -1.18 -9.05
C ARG A 15 14.23 -2.50 -8.47
N LEU A 16 14.20 -2.59 -7.15
CA LEU A 16 13.62 -3.74 -6.46
C LEU A 16 12.10 -3.62 -6.34
N VAL A 17 11.56 -2.39 -6.29
CA VAL A 17 10.12 -2.15 -6.13
C VAL A 17 9.66 -1.07 -7.10
N ASP A 18 8.55 -1.33 -7.80
CA ASP A 18 7.88 -0.37 -8.68
C ASP A 18 6.53 0.10 -8.09
N ASP A 19 6.46 1.40 -7.79
CA ASP A 19 5.36 2.06 -7.09
C ASP A 19 5.37 3.54 -7.47
N ASP A 20 4.74 3.84 -8.60
CA ASP A 20 4.55 5.16 -9.18
C ASP A 20 3.82 6.13 -8.24
N LEU A 21 3.02 5.59 -7.31
CA LEU A 21 2.27 6.35 -6.33
C LEU A 21 3.11 6.80 -5.13
N ALA A 22 4.25 6.16 -4.85
CA ALA A 22 5.00 6.37 -3.61
C ALA A 22 5.36 7.84 -3.35
N GLY A 23 5.73 8.59 -4.38
CA GLY A 23 6.06 10.01 -4.26
C GLY A 23 4.85 10.90 -3.93
N GLY A 24 3.66 10.54 -4.42
CA GLY A 24 2.42 11.30 -4.19
C GLY A 24 1.90 11.19 -2.75
N PHE A 25 2.15 10.05 -2.09
CA PHE A 25 1.70 9.79 -0.72
C PHE A 25 2.60 10.39 0.37
N LEU A 26 3.71 11.02 -0.03
CA LEU A 26 4.61 11.68 0.91
C LEU A 26 4.13 13.11 1.23
N PRO A 27 4.28 13.57 2.49
CA PRO A 27 4.10 14.99 2.80
C PRO A 27 5.14 15.84 2.09
N ALA A 28 4.86 17.14 1.90
CA ALA A 28 5.71 18.04 1.10
C ALA A 28 7.21 18.02 1.46
N PRO A 29 7.63 18.01 2.75
CA PRO A 29 9.06 17.94 3.09
C PRO A 29 9.72 16.64 2.62
N ALA A 30 9.02 15.51 2.78
CA ALA A 30 9.52 14.20 2.33
C ALA A 30 9.54 14.08 0.80
N ARG A 31 8.62 14.77 0.09
CA ARG A 31 8.66 14.87 -1.38
C ARG A 31 9.89 15.61 -1.86
N LEU A 32 10.26 16.72 -1.21
CA LEU A 32 11.46 17.48 -1.53
C LEU A 32 12.73 16.65 -1.28
N LEU A 33 12.81 15.99 -0.12
CA LEU A 33 13.91 15.07 0.20
C LEU A 33 14.05 13.98 -0.88
N THR A 34 12.93 13.34 -1.25
CA THR A 34 12.94 12.29 -2.26
C THR A 34 13.36 12.86 -3.61
N ALA A 35 12.85 14.03 -4.03
CA ALA A 35 13.24 14.66 -5.29
C ALA A 35 14.75 14.93 -5.39
N ALA A 36 15.41 15.29 -4.28
CA ALA A 36 16.86 15.46 -4.24
C ALA A 36 17.64 14.16 -4.55
N THR A 37 17.05 12.99 -4.25
CA THR A 37 17.65 11.67 -4.56
C THR A 37 17.56 11.26 -6.05
N ARG A 38 17.06 12.15 -6.92
CA ARG A 38 17.30 12.05 -8.36
C ARG A 38 18.81 12.10 -8.68
N SER A 39 19.57 12.85 -7.88
CA SER A 39 21.04 12.78 -7.91
C SER A 39 21.51 11.44 -7.35
N SER A 40 22.29 10.70 -8.13
CA SER A 40 22.85 9.40 -7.72
C SER A 40 23.76 9.52 -6.49
N VAL A 41 24.43 10.66 -6.31
CA VAL A 41 25.30 10.93 -5.15
C VAL A 41 24.47 11.07 -3.87
N LEU A 42 23.43 11.92 -3.89
CA LEU A 42 22.57 12.11 -2.74
C LEU A 42 21.78 10.84 -2.39
N ARG A 43 21.38 10.09 -3.42
CA ARG A 43 20.73 8.78 -3.23
C ARG A 43 21.65 7.80 -2.53
N ARG A 44 22.88 7.61 -3.02
CA ARG A 44 23.86 6.71 -2.40
C ARG A 44 24.15 7.13 -0.96
N LEU A 45 24.37 8.42 -0.71
CA LEU A 45 24.59 8.93 0.64
C LEU A 45 23.42 8.58 1.58
N LEU A 46 22.17 8.71 1.11
CA LEU A 46 21.00 8.34 1.91
C LEU A 46 20.96 6.83 2.19
N VAL A 47 21.17 6.00 1.17
CA VAL A 47 21.20 4.53 1.30
C VAL A 47 22.31 4.11 2.26
N ASP A 48 23.54 4.60 2.07
CA ASP A 48 24.70 4.31 2.93
C ASP A 48 24.47 4.77 4.38
N THR A 49 23.74 5.86 4.58
CA THR A 49 23.38 6.33 5.93
C THR A 49 22.38 5.37 6.58
N MET A 50 21.39 4.87 5.85
CA MET A 50 20.46 3.87 6.37
C MET A 50 21.15 2.53 6.64
N GLU A 51 22.04 2.08 5.76
CA GLU A 51 22.84 0.87 5.93
C GLU A 51 23.78 0.96 7.14
N ARG A 52 24.29 2.15 7.46
CA ARG A 52 25.05 2.39 8.71
C ARG A 52 24.20 2.34 9.97
N SER A 53 22.92 2.74 9.90
CA SER A 53 21.99 2.60 11.03
C SER A 53 21.60 1.14 11.28
N GLY A 54 21.69 0.28 10.27
CA GLY A 54 21.44 -1.15 10.37
C GLY A 54 21.91 -1.86 9.11
N PRO A 55 22.93 -2.72 9.18
CA PRO A 55 23.41 -3.45 8.00
C PRO A 55 22.28 -4.28 7.37
N GLY A 56 22.06 -4.08 6.07
CA GLY A 56 21.01 -4.73 5.28
C GLY A 56 19.62 -4.12 5.43
N LEU A 57 19.45 -3.00 6.14
CA LEU A 57 18.14 -2.41 6.40
C LEU A 57 17.44 -1.96 5.10
N TRP A 58 18.16 -1.29 4.18
CA TRP A 58 17.57 -0.85 2.92
C TRP A 58 17.15 -2.05 2.08
N ALA A 59 18.05 -3.02 1.94
CA ALA A 59 17.81 -4.25 1.20
C ALA A 59 16.66 -5.06 1.80
N ASN A 60 16.60 -5.22 3.12
CA ASN A 60 15.53 -5.95 3.79
C ASN A 60 14.15 -5.32 3.54
N LEU A 61 14.04 -4.00 3.69
CA LEU A 61 12.77 -3.28 3.52
C LEU A 61 12.30 -3.29 2.06
N THR A 62 13.21 -3.12 1.10
CA THR A 62 12.91 -3.19 -0.34
C THR A 62 12.52 -4.62 -0.74
N CYS A 63 13.34 -5.62 -0.41
CA CYS A 63 13.09 -7.02 -0.75
C CYS A 63 11.80 -7.54 -0.12
N ARG A 64 11.49 -7.17 1.13
CA ARG A 64 10.23 -7.56 1.77
C ARG A 64 9.02 -7.04 0.99
N LYS A 65 9.05 -5.77 0.57
CA LYS A 65 7.96 -5.19 -0.22
C LYS A 65 7.84 -5.84 -1.60
N ARG A 66 8.97 -6.13 -2.26
CA ARG A 66 9.00 -6.88 -3.52
C ARG A 66 8.42 -8.29 -3.36
N TYR A 67 8.88 -9.05 -2.39
CA TYR A 67 8.44 -10.42 -2.14
C TYR A 67 6.93 -10.52 -1.95
N ILE A 68 6.34 -9.61 -1.15
CA ILE A 68 4.89 -9.55 -0.97
C ILE A 68 4.17 -9.26 -2.29
N GLY A 69 4.69 -8.32 -3.09
CA GLY A 69 4.13 -8.00 -4.40
C GLY A 69 4.19 -9.18 -5.38
N ASP A 70 5.34 -9.86 -5.44
CA ASP A 70 5.57 -11.02 -6.31
C ASP A 70 4.64 -12.17 -5.91
N LYS A 71 4.54 -12.49 -4.61
CA LYS A 71 3.61 -13.53 -4.11
C LYS A 71 2.15 -13.19 -4.31
N LEU A 72 1.80 -11.91 -4.16
CA LEU A 72 0.45 -11.47 -4.49
C LEU A 72 0.17 -11.69 -5.97
N HIS A 73 1.08 -11.31 -6.86
CA HIS A 73 0.95 -11.48 -8.31
C HIS A 73 0.80 -12.95 -8.72
N GLU A 74 1.67 -13.83 -8.20
CA GLU A 74 1.60 -15.28 -8.41
C GLU A 74 0.23 -15.87 -8.00
N ALA A 75 -0.37 -15.33 -6.94
CA ALA A 75 -1.64 -15.84 -6.40
C ALA A 75 -2.89 -15.26 -7.07
N LEU A 76 -2.79 -14.17 -7.84
CA LEU A 76 -3.98 -13.42 -8.31
C LEU A 76 -4.98 -14.29 -9.06
N ASP A 77 -4.54 -15.20 -9.92
CA ASP A 77 -5.44 -16.04 -10.71
C ASP A 77 -6.12 -17.15 -9.89
N SER A 78 -5.71 -17.34 -8.65
CA SER A 78 -6.17 -18.42 -7.76
C SER A 78 -7.02 -17.94 -6.57
N ILE A 79 -7.21 -16.62 -6.43
CA ILE A 79 -7.89 -16.01 -5.28
C ILE A 79 -9.09 -15.17 -5.72
N ASP A 80 -10.16 -15.23 -4.92
CA ASP A 80 -11.38 -14.45 -5.15
C ASP A 80 -11.31 -13.02 -4.55
N ALA A 81 -10.36 -12.76 -3.62
CA ALA A 81 -10.24 -11.49 -2.88
C ALA A 81 -8.86 -11.31 -2.25
N VAL A 82 -8.48 -10.05 -1.98
CA VAL A 82 -7.23 -9.68 -1.29
C VAL A 82 -7.54 -8.84 -0.05
N VAL A 83 -6.93 -9.17 1.09
CA VAL A 83 -7.05 -8.37 2.32
C VAL A 83 -5.66 -7.94 2.78
N ILE A 84 -5.45 -6.63 2.93
CA ILE A 84 -4.20 -6.03 3.40
C ILE A 84 -4.39 -5.59 4.85
N LEU A 85 -3.73 -6.31 5.77
CA LEU A 85 -3.76 -6.01 7.21
C LEU A 85 -2.67 -5.00 7.58
N GLY A 86 -3.03 -3.98 8.36
CA GLY A 86 -2.12 -2.90 8.73
C GLY A 86 -1.62 -2.14 7.51
N ALA A 87 -2.53 -1.80 6.60
CA ALA A 87 -2.17 -1.30 5.27
C ALA A 87 -1.32 -0.02 5.29
N GLY A 88 -1.41 0.81 6.33
CA GLY A 88 -0.63 2.02 6.51
C GLY A 88 -0.70 2.91 5.28
N LEU A 89 0.48 3.25 4.75
CA LEU A 89 0.63 3.96 3.48
C LEU A 89 0.82 3.04 2.27
N ASP A 90 0.71 1.71 2.41
CA ASP A 90 0.84 0.78 1.28
C ASP A 90 -0.15 1.14 0.15
N THR A 91 0.37 1.21 -1.07
CA THR A 91 -0.34 1.56 -2.30
C THR A 91 -0.72 0.33 -3.11
N SER A 92 -0.41 -0.88 -2.63
CA SER A 92 -0.67 -2.13 -3.33
C SER A 92 -2.13 -2.32 -3.70
N ALA A 93 -3.07 -1.89 -2.85
CA ALA A 93 -4.50 -1.92 -3.20
C ALA A 93 -4.83 -1.03 -4.41
N TYR A 94 -4.31 0.19 -4.45
CA TYR A 94 -4.53 1.11 -5.57
C TYR A 94 -3.89 0.59 -6.86
N ARG A 95 -2.67 0.05 -6.78
CA ARG A 95 -1.98 -0.56 -7.93
C ARG A 95 -2.73 -1.79 -8.42
N LEU A 96 -3.21 -2.65 -7.52
CA LEU A 96 -3.95 -3.85 -7.90
C LEU A 96 -5.31 -3.51 -8.52
N ALA A 97 -6.05 -2.56 -7.95
CA ALA A 97 -7.35 -2.12 -8.49
C ALA A 97 -7.27 -1.49 -9.89
N ARG A 98 -6.10 -0.95 -10.26
CA ARG A 98 -5.84 -0.47 -11.63
C ARG A 98 -5.76 -1.61 -12.64
N HIS A 99 -5.21 -2.77 -12.25
CA HIS A 99 -4.85 -3.86 -13.18
C HIS A 99 -5.69 -5.14 -13.01
N SER A 100 -6.43 -5.28 -11.91
CA SER A 100 -7.26 -6.44 -11.59
C SER A 100 -8.69 -6.03 -11.22
N ARG A 101 -9.62 -6.97 -11.40
CA ARG A 101 -11.02 -6.86 -10.94
C ARG A 101 -11.26 -7.51 -9.59
N ILE A 102 -10.25 -8.18 -9.02
CA ILE A 102 -10.35 -8.85 -7.73
C ILE A 102 -10.59 -7.78 -6.65
N PRO A 103 -11.60 -7.96 -5.78
CA PRO A 103 -11.85 -7.03 -4.69
C PRO A 103 -10.68 -7.00 -3.72
N VAL A 104 -10.24 -5.79 -3.37
CA VAL A 104 -9.15 -5.54 -2.41
C VAL A 104 -9.67 -4.78 -1.21
N PHE A 105 -9.40 -5.32 -0.02
CA PHE A 105 -9.81 -4.75 1.26
C PHE A 105 -8.57 -4.31 2.04
N GLU A 106 -8.69 -3.19 2.74
CA GLU A 106 -7.64 -2.72 3.64
C GLU A 106 -8.17 -2.61 5.06
N VAL A 107 -7.37 -3.08 6.01
CA VAL A 107 -7.69 -3.11 7.42
C VAL A 107 -6.63 -2.32 8.16
N ASP A 108 -6.99 -1.16 8.71
CA ASP A 108 -6.07 -0.32 9.48
C ASP A 108 -6.84 0.66 10.39
N LEU A 109 -6.10 1.39 11.21
CA LEU A 109 -6.60 2.49 12.03
C LEU A 109 -7.24 3.58 11.15
N PRO A 110 -8.33 4.21 11.61
CA PRO A 110 -9.06 5.24 10.85
C PRO A 110 -8.20 6.40 10.39
N VAL A 111 -7.26 6.82 11.24
CA VAL A 111 -6.34 7.92 10.94
C VAL A 111 -5.45 7.58 9.74
N ASN A 112 -5.01 6.33 9.60
CA ASN A 112 -4.19 5.89 8.48
C ASN A 112 -5.02 5.82 7.20
N ILE A 113 -6.22 5.26 7.29
CA ILE A 113 -7.16 5.19 6.16
C ILE A 113 -7.53 6.59 5.65
N ALA A 114 -7.92 7.51 6.55
CA ALA A 114 -8.27 8.88 6.18
C ALA A 114 -7.08 9.64 5.57
N ARG A 115 -5.89 9.50 6.16
CA ARG A 115 -4.65 10.09 5.63
C ARG A 115 -4.34 9.55 4.23
N LYS A 116 -4.51 8.25 4.03
CA LYS A 116 -4.24 7.61 2.74
C LYS A 116 -5.24 8.04 1.67
N ALA A 117 -6.53 8.10 2.01
CA ALA A 117 -7.57 8.60 1.11
C ALA A 117 -7.34 10.07 0.70
N ALA A 118 -6.94 10.93 1.64
CA ALA A 118 -6.63 12.34 1.36
C ALA A 118 -5.42 12.48 0.41
N ALA A 119 -4.38 11.67 0.59
CA ALA A 119 -3.23 11.64 -0.32
C ALA A 119 -3.58 11.10 -1.72
N CYS A 120 -4.60 10.23 -1.79
CA CYS A 120 -5.07 9.60 -3.00
C CYS A 120 -6.17 10.39 -3.74
N ALA A 121 -6.62 11.54 -3.22
CA ALA A 121 -7.73 12.32 -3.79
C ALA A 121 -7.47 12.81 -5.24
N GLY A 122 -6.21 12.83 -5.68
CA GLY A 122 -5.81 13.11 -7.07
C GLY A 122 -5.39 11.90 -7.89
N CYS A 123 -5.42 10.68 -7.33
CA CYS A 123 -5.11 9.46 -8.09
C CYS A 123 -6.37 8.98 -8.80
N SER A 124 -6.31 8.85 -10.12
CA SER A 124 -7.33 8.25 -10.97
C SER A 124 -7.45 6.74 -10.72
N ALA A 125 -7.86 6.35 -9.51
CA ALA A 125 -8.33 5.01 -9.25
C ALA A 125 -9.77 4.95 -9.77
N SER A 126 -9.91 4.69 -11.07
CA SER A 126 -11.14 4.76 -11.88
C SER A 126 -12.26 3.78 -11.48
N ARG A 127 -12.17 3.15 -10.31
CA ARG A 127 -13.14 2.20 -9.78
C ARG A 127 -13.48 2.48 -8.32
N HIS A 128 -13.93 3.71 -8.02
CA HIS A 128 -14.42 4.13 -6.70
C HIS A 128 -15.52 3.22 -6.13
N ASP A 129 -16.21 2.49 -7.00
CA ASP A 129 -17.25 1.48 -6.79
C ASP A 129 -16.71 0.13 -6.27
N GLN A 130 -15.45 -0.25 -6.56
CA GLN A 130 -14.74 -1.30 -5.81
C GLN A 130 -14.10 -0.78 -4.52
N PHE A 131 -14.07 0.53 -4.34
CA PHE A 131 -13.52 1.22 -3.18
C PHE A 131 -14.61 1.65 -2.17
N GLY A 132 -15.84 1.14 -2.28
CA GLY A 132 -16.89 1.33 -1.25
C GLY A 132 -16.51 0.85 0.16
N TRP A 133 -15.34 0.23 0.31
CA TRP A 133 -14.86 -0.48 1.49
C TRP A 133 -13.84 0.29 2.35
N TRP A 134 -13.43 1.51 1.96
CA TRP A 134 -12.58 2.37 2.83
C TRP A 134 -13.26 2.76 4.16
N ARG A 135 -14.55 2.43 4.32
CA ARG A 135 -15.35 2.71 5.52
C ARG A 135 -15.40 1.50 6.48
N TRP A 136 -14.27 0.84 6.70
CA TRP A 136 -14.10 -0.21 7.71
C TRP A 136 -12.60 -0.30 8.01
N ILE A 137 -12.05 0.10 9.17
CA ILE A 137 -12.39 -0.27 10.54
C ILE A 137 -12.21 0.95 11.45
N SER A 138 -13.32 1.53 11.92
CA SER A 138 -13.29 2.67 12.86
C SER A 138 -13.63 2.34 14.30
N SER A 139 -14.13 1.13 14.55
CA SER A 139 -14.31 0.63 15.90
C SER A 139 -14.49 -0.87 15.83
N ALA A 140 -13.93 -1.61 16.79
CA ALA A 140 -14.25 -3.01 17.01
C ALA A 140 -15.72 -3.22 17.46
N THR A 141 -16.59 -2.21 17.37
CA THR A 141 -17.89 -2.15 18.03
C THR A 141 -19.09 -2.16 17.07
N THR A 142 -18.87 -2.16 15.75
CA THR A 142 -20.00 -2.21 14.79
C THR A 142 -19.73 -3.21 13.67
N CYS A 143 -19.58 -4.47 14.08
CA CYS A 143 -19.59 -5.61 13.18
C CYS A 143 -20.97 -6.28 13.24
N SER A 144 -21.96 -5.71 12.55
CA SER A 144 -23.34 -6.24 12.64
C SER A 144 -24.13 -6.20 11.33
N ARG A 145 -23.49 -6.05 10.17
CA ARG A 145 -24.19 -6.15 8.88
C ARG A 145 -23.50 -7.18 8.00
N HIS A 146 -24.29 -8.15 7.55
CA HIS A 146 -23.98 -8.96 6.39
C HIS A 146 -23.86 -7.97 5.21
N TRP A 147 -22.68 -7.87 4.60
CA TRP A 147 -22.47 -6.95 3.49
C TRP A 147 -22.41 -7.71 2.16
N PRO A 148 -23.34 -7.45 1.23
CA PRO A 148 -23.34 -8.08 -0.08
C PRO A 148 -22.14 -7.59 -0.90
N ASN A 149 -21.27 -8.51 -1.34
CA ASN A 149 -20.24 -8.21 -2.31
C ASN A 149 -20.90 -8.08 -3.69
N THR A 150 -21.05 -6.86 -4.19
CA THR A 150 -21.62 -6.60 -5.52
C THR A 150 -20.75 -7.12 -6.66
N ALA A 151 -19.46 -7.41 -6.42
CA ALA A 151 -18.55 -7.96 -7.42
C ALA A 151 -18.58 -9.50 -7.52
N THR A 152 -19.00 -10.21 -6.46
CA THR A 152 -19.01 -11.70 -6.45
C THR A 152 -20.36 -12.31 -6.06
N GLY A 153 -21.34 -11.50 -5.64
CA GLY A 153 -22.61 -11.97 -5.09
C GLY A 153 -22.51 -12.63 -3.71
N ARG A 154 -21.33 -12.68 -3.07
CA ARG A 154 -21.11 -13.34 -1.78
C ARG A 154 -21.09 -12.36 -0.62
N THR A 155 -21.59 -12.76 0.55
CA THR A 155 -21.53 -11.91 1.75
C THR A 155 -20.21 -12.14 2.48
N ILE A 156 -19.43 -11.08 2.72
CA ILE A 156 -18.30 -11.15 3.66
C ILE A 156 -18.86 -10.89 5.06
N ALA A 157 -18.95 -11.95 5.86
CA ALA A 157 -19.31 -11.84 7.27
C ALA A 157 -18.04 -11.65 8.09
N CYS A 158 -17.99 -10.60 8.90
CA CYS A 158 -16.97 -10.47 9.93
C CYS A 158 -17.61 -10.81 11.29
N SER A 159 -16.88 -11.57 12.12
CA SER A 159 -17.28 -11.93 13.48
C SER A 159 -16.28 -11.31 14.45
N SER A 160 -16.71 -10.31 15.21
CA SER A 160 -15.94 -9.79 16.33
C SER A 160 -16.36 -10.52 17.62
N SER A 161 -15.48 -11.38 18.15
CA SER A 161 -15.59 -11.88 19.51
C SER A 161 -15.20 -10.73 20.47
N GLY A 162 -16.16 -9.88 20.83
CA GLY A 162 -15.99 -8.94 21.93
C GLY A 162 -16.10 -9.71 23.24
N LYS A 163 -15.01 -9.77 24.02
CA LYS A 163 -15.11 -10.09 25.45
C LYS A 163 -15.68 -8.83 26.13
N GLY A 164 -16.82 -8.99 26.79
CA GLY A 164 -17.46 -7.95 27.61
C GLY A 164 -16.64 -7.58 28.84
#